data_AF-A0A7C4WAS0-F1
#
_entry.id   AF-A0A7C4WAS0-F1
#
_cell.length_a   1.000
_cell.length_b   1.000
_cell.length_c   1.000
_cell.angle_alpha   90.00
_cell.angle_beta   90.00
_cell.angle_gamma   90.00
#
_symmetry.space_group_name_H-M   'P 1'
#
loop_
_entity.id
_entity.type
_entity.pdbx_description
1 polymer ?
#
loop_
_entity_poly.entity_id
_entity_poly.type
_entity_poly.pdbx_seq_one_letter_code
_entity_poly.pdbx_strand_id
1 'polypeptide(L)'
;MLRSLKWRFFLYAAIVIFAVLLLIPSLTSELPSWYGKVIPTEKIHLGLDLQGGMHLVLEVEAEKAVESYMERFKNNLREDLRERGIPVGQLDREKDRIVLESSGDRGKLDRLLAERYGMMRVRELPSSQAGGGWRLELVLDSKQEEQIRKNAVDQALETIRNRVDQFGVSEPEITLQGTDRILIQLPGIKDPQRAINLIGQTALLEFKLLDEEGDLDEALKGNVPPGDIILYQRSVDPKTGAVKKIPYLLKERTMMTGEVLKDARVQIDTQFNEPYVALEFDDIGAKLFEQITGANVKKRLAIILDNNVYSAPVIQERIAGGRAQITGRFTMEEAKDLAIVLRAGALPAPVKIIEQRSVGPSLGQDSIEKGLWSTAVSALLVVLFMIFYYRLAGAVADIALVLNVILTLAALALFRA
;
A
#
# COMPACT_ATOMS: atom_id res chain seq x y z
N MET A 1 32.11 50.44 0.88
CA MET A 1 32.13 50.37 2.37
C MET A 1 32.15 48.91 2.78
N LEU A 2 32.75 48.55 3.93
CA LEU A 2 33.04 47.19 4.45
C LEU A 2 34.41 46.57 4.06
N ARG A 3 35.50 47.35 4.16
CA ARG A 3 36.89 46.84 4.11
C ARG A 3 37.56 46.73 5.50
N SER A 4 36.81 46.80 6.60
CA SER A 4 37.41 46.68 7.95
C SER A 4 37.54 45.20 8.35
N LEU A 5 38.71 44.81 8.82
CA LEU A 5 38.98 43.46 9.35
C LEU A 5 37.96 43.07 10.44
N LYS A 6 37.51 44.04 11.25
CA LYS A 6 36.54 43.86 12.32
C LYS A 6 35.18 43.35 11.82
N TRP A 7 34.71 43.86 10.67
CA TRP A 7 33.45 43.41 10.09
C TRP A 7 33.53 41.98 9.57
N ARG A 8 34.65 41.62 8.91
CA ARG A 8 34.88 40.24 8.45
C ARG A 8 34.92 39.27 9.63
N PHE A 9 35.61 39.64 10.71
CA PHE A 9 35.65 38.84 11.93
C PHE A 9 34.24 38.60 12.50
N PHE A 10 33.41 39.65 12.62
CA PHE A 10 32.05 39.51 13.11
C PHE A 10 31.18 38.63 12.20
N LEU A 11 31.31 38.79 10.89
CA LEU A 11 30.62 37.94 9.91
C LEU A 11 31.00 36.47 10.07
N TYR A 12 32.29 36.15 10.12
CA TYR A 12 32.74 34.76 10.30
C TYR A 12 32.29 34.20 11.65
N ALA A 13 32.38 34.98 12.73
CA ALA A 13 31.89 34.55 14.04
C ALA A 13 30.38 34.26 14.02
N ALA A 14 29.58 35.10 13.37
CA ALA A 14 28.15 34.87 13.22
C ALA A 14 27.84 33.60 12.40
N ILE A 15 28.55 33.37 11.31
CA ILE A 15 28.40 32.15 10.50
C ILE A 15 28.75 30.91 11.32
N VAL A 16 29.83 30.94 12.10
CA VAL A 16 30.25 29.81 12.94
C VAL A 16 29.25 29.56 14.06
N ILE A 17 28.74 30.60 14.72
CA ILE A 17 27.69 30.47 15.73
C ILE A 17 26.45 29.84 15.11
N PHE A 18 26.02 30.31 13.94
CA PHE A 18 24.89 29.75 13.23
C PHE A 18 25.12 28.28 12.84
N ALA A 19 26.31 27.93 12.35
CA ALA A 19 26.68 26.56 12.02
C ALA A 19 26.69 25.63 13.25
N VAL A 20 27.24 26.10 14.38
CA VAL A 20 27.20 25.35 15.65
C VAL A 20 25.77 25.14 16.10
N LEU A 21 24.92 26.16 15.99
CA LEU A 21 23.49 26.03 16.30
C LEU A 21 22.84 24.96 15.41
N LEU A 22 23.01 24.99 14.08
CA LEU A 22 22.48 23.95 13.19
C LEU A 22 22.91 22.52 13.55
N LEU A 23 24.05 22.34 14.23
CA LEU A 23 24.55 21.03 14.65
C LEU A 23 24.00 20.53 16.00
N ILE A 24 23.51 21.41 16.88
CA ILE A 24 23.02 21.02 18.21
C ILE A 24 21.95 19.91 18.15
N PRO A 25 20.95 19.94 17.25
CA PRO A 25 19.96 18.86 17.12
C PRO A 25 20.56 17.49 16.80
N SER A 26 21.73 17.45 16.14
CA SER A 26 22.44 16.21 15.83
C SER A 26 23.21 15.65 17.03
N LEU A 27 23.53 16.51 18.02
CA LEU A 27 24.29 16.15 19.22
C LEU A 27 23.37 15.81 20.42
N THR A 28 22.24 16.49 20.56
CA THR A 28 21.31 16.29 21.68
C THR A 28 19.86 16.17 21.23
N SER A 29 19.11 15.29 21.89
CA SER A 29 17.67 15.15 21.68
C SER A 29 16.84 16.12 22.54
N GLU A 30 17.44 16.71 23.57
CA GLU A 30 16.82 17.70 24.44
C GLU A 30 17.14 19.11 23.94
N LEU A 31 16.14 19.78 23.35
CA LEU A 31 16.25 21.15 22.84
C LEU A 31 15.34 22.08 23.65
N PRO A 32 15.76 23.33 23.91
CA PRO A 32 14.90 24.34 24.49
C PRO A 32 13.63 24.58 23.64
N SER A 33 12.51 24.93 24.27
CA SER A 33 11.22 25.14 23.59
C SER A 33 11.22 26.28 22.56
N TRP A 34 12.19 27.20 22.63
CA TRP A 34 12.38 28.28 21.65
C TRP A 34 13.15 27.84 20.40
N TYR A 35 13.85 26.70 20.46
CA TYR A 35 14.84 26.30 19.47
C TYR A 35 14.20 26.05 18.10
N GLY A 36 13.20 25.16 18.04
CA GLY A 36 12.51 24.82 16.80
C GLY A 36 11.62 25.92 16.21
N LYS A 37 11.47 27.06 16.90
CA LYS A 37 10.77 28.24 16.36
C LYS A 37 11.69 29.16 15.56
N VAL A 38 13.00 29.08 15.80
CA VAL A 38 13.99 30.04 15.28
C VAL A 38 15.02 29.34 14.39
N ILE A 39 15.34 28.08 14.68
CA ILE A 39 16.41 27.32 14.03
C ILE A 39 15.85 25.97 13.55
N PRO A 40 16.20 25.53 12.33
CA PRO A 40 15.87 24.18 11.87
C PRO A 40 16.34 23.12 12.88
N THR A 41 15.47 22.15 13.18
CA THR A 41 15.75 21.03 14.10
C THR A 41 16.19 19.77 13.37
N GLU A 42 16.63 19.92 12.14
CA GLU A 42 17.03 18.81 11.27
C GLU A 42 18.38 18.25 11.74
N LYS A 43 18.53 16.93 11.64
CA LYS A 43 19.74 16.22 12.05
C LYS A 43 20.50 15.79 10.80
N ILE A 44 21.78 15.44 10.96
CA ILE A 44 22.53 14.79 9.88
C ILE A 44 21.84 13.44 9.57
N HIS A 45 21.59 13.20 8.28
CA HIS A 45 20.93 11.99 7.82
C HIS A 45 21.95 10.86 7.72
N LEU A 46 21.54 9.68 8.19
CA LEU A 46 22.38 8.49 8.17
C LEU A 46 21.73 7.53 7.18
N GLY A 47 22.47 7.13 6.15
CA GLY A 47 21.99 6.14 5.19
C GLY A 47 21.74 4.77 5.83
N LEU A 48 21.14 3.87 5.04
CA LEU A 48 20.80 2.50 5.44
C LEU A 48 21.98 1.75 6.09
N ASP A 49 23.20 1.97 5.59
CA ASP A 49 24.41 1.30 6.08
C ASP A 49 24.83 1.75 7.50
N LEU A 50 24.41 2.94 7.91
CA LEU A 50 24.76 3.54 9.20
C LEU A 50 23.61 3.47 10.22
N GLN A 51 22.37 3.66 9.78
CA GLN A 51 21.17 3.53 10.63
C GLN A 51 20.67 2.09 10.78
N GLY A 52 21.13 1.19 9.90
CA GLY A 52 20.47 -0.09 9.68
C GLY A 52 19.11 0.09 9.02
N GLY A 53 18.47 -1.02 8.66
CA GLY A 53 17.12 -1.02 8.12
C GLY A 53 16.86 -2.16 7.16
N MET A 54 16.04 -1.90 6.14
CA MET A 54 15.68 -2.87 5.11
C MET A 54 15.81 -2.29 3.71
N HIS A 55 16.40 -3.09 2.82
CA HIS A 55 16.38 -2.92 1.37
C HIS A 55 15.56 -4.06 0.76
N LEU A 56 14.56 -3.72 -0.03
CA LEU A 56 13.58 -4.64 -0.58
C LEU A 56 13.31 -4.29 -2.05
N VAL A 57 13.34 -5.30 -2.91
CA VAL A 57 12.91 -5.18 -4.31
C VAL A 57 11.70 -6.08 -4.52
N LEU A 58 10.57 -5.46 -4.85
CA LEU A 58 9.32 -6.14 -5.14
C LEU A 58 9.05 -6.12 -6.64
N GLU A 59 8.58 -7.22 -7.22
CA GLU A 59 8.08 -7.30 -8.59
C GLU A 59 6.55 -7.35 -8.57
N VAL A 60 5.91 -6.44 -9.29
CA VAL A 60 4.45 -6.39 -9.41
C VAL A 60 4.02 -7.39 -10.49
N GLU A 61 3.15 -8.33 -10.14
CA GLU A 61 2.63 -9.31 -11.11
C GLU A 61 1.57 -8.68 -12.03
N ALA A 62 1.99 -7.76 -12.90
CA ALA A 62 1.09 -6.95 -13.74
C ALA A 62 0.13 -7.79 -14.60
N GLU A 63 0.53 -9.01 -14.99
CA GLU A 63 -0.36 -9.95 -15.69
C GLU A 63 -1.60 -10.32 -14.87
N LYS A 64 -1.47 -10.45 -13.55
CA LYS A 64 -2.60 -10.73 -12.66
C LYS A 64 -3.60 -9.57 -12.60
N ALA A 65 -3.15 -8.33 -12.82
CA ALA A 65 -4.07 -7.19 -12.96
C ALA A 65 -4.90 -7.31 -14.25
N VAL A 66 -4.28 -7.72 -15.37
CA VAL A 66 -4.97 -7.98 -16.65
C VAL A 66 -5.97 -9.13 -16.50
N GLU A 67 -5.55 -10.24 -15.87
CA GLU A 67 -6.45 -11.37 -15.59
C GLU A 67 -7.67 -10.92 -14.76
N SER A 68 -7.43 -10.15 -13.69
CA SER A 68 -8.49 -9.63 -12.81
C SER A 68 -9.42 -8.66 -13.53
N TYR A 69 -8.87 -7.83 -14.42
CA TYR A 69 -9.64 -6.93 -15.28
C TYR A 69 -10.59 -7.71 -16.19
N MET A 70 -10.08 -8.74 -16.87
CA MET A 70 -10.86 -9.59 -17.78
C MET A 70 -11.95 -10.36 -17.03
N GLU A 71 -11.68 -10.80 -15.81
CA GLU A 71 -12.68 -11.47 -14.97
C GLU A 71 -13.81 -10.51 -14.56
N ARG A 72 -13.48 -9.29 -14.13
CA ARG A 72 -14.49 -8.25 -13.85
C ARG A 72 -15.29 -7.89 -15.10
N PHE A 73 -14.63 -7.78 -16.25
CA PHE A 73 -15.28 -7.54 -17.53
C PHE A 73 -16.31 -8.64 -17.84
N LYS A 74 -15.91 -9.92 -17.71
CA LYS A 74 -16.78 -11.07 -17.95
C LYS A 74 -18.04 -11.01 -17.08
N ASN A 75 -17.87 -10.72 -15.79
CA ASN A 75 -18.98 -10.68 -14.83
C ASN A 75 -19.93 -9.50 -15.13
N ASN A 76 -19.40 -8.32 -15.43
CA ASN A 76 -20.21 -7.16 -15.82
C ASN A 76 -20.96 -7.41 -17.13
N LEU A 77 -20.29 -8.04 -18.12
CA LEU A 77 -20.92 -8.37 -19.40
C LEU A 77 -22.07 -9.36 -19.20
N ARG A 78 -21.90 -10.39 -18.34
CA ARG A 78 -22.96 -11.35 -18.02
C ARG A 78 -24.22 -10.65 -17.50
N GLU A 79 -24.05 -9.71 -16.59
CA GLU A 79 -25.17 -8.96 -16.00
C GLU A 79 -25.83 -8.02 -17.01
N ASP A 80 -25.05 -7.26 -17.78
CA ASP A 80 -25.59 -6.36 -18.81
C ASP A 80 -26.40 -7.11 -19.88
N LEU A 81 -25.96 -8.30 -20.25
CA LEU A 81 -26.70 -9.18 -21.16
C LEU A 81 -28.04 -9.58 -20.55
N ARG A 82 -28.05 -9.94 -19.26
CA ARG A 82 -29.24 -10.34 -18.52
C ARG A 82 -30.24 -9.19 -18.39
N GLU A 83 -29.77 -7.99 -18.04
CA GLU A 83 -30.60 -6.77 -17.93
C GLU A 83 -31.21 -6.35 -19.27
N ARG A 84 -30.47 -6.50 -20.38
CA ARG A 84 -30.98 -6.21 -21.73
C ARG A 84 -31.81 -7.36 -22.34
N GLY A 85 -32.01 -8.45 -21.61
CA GLY A 85 -32.78 -9.61 -22.05
C GLY A 85 -32.13 -10.37 -23.22
N ILE A 86 -30.80 -10.35 -23.32
CA ILE A 86 -30.03 -11.14 -24.29
C ILE A 86 -29.72 -12.49 -23.63
N PRO A 87 -30.18 -13.63 -24.20
CA PRO A 87 -29.91 -14.94 -23.63
C PRO A 87 -28.40 -15.20 -23.50
N VAL A 88 -27.93 -15.47 -22.28
CA VAL A 88 -26.55 -15.85 -22.04
C VAL A 88 -26.46 -17.37 -22.13
N GLY A 89 -25.76 -17.90 -23.14
CA GLY A 89 -25.42 -19.31 -23.23
C GLY A 89 -24.20 -19.59 -22.35
N GLN A 90 -23.04 -19.77 -22.98
CA GLN A 90 -21.77 -19.96 -22.30
C GLN A 90 -20.96 -18.67 -22.34
N LEU A 91 -20.41 -18.24 -21.20
CA LEU A 91 -19.53 -17.08 -21.13
C LEU A 91 -18.32 -17.43 -20.28
N ASP A 92 -17.23 -17.79 -20.95
CA ASP A 92 -16.02 -18.29 -20.32
C ASP A 92 -14.80 -17.45 -20.69
N ARG A 93 -13.85 -17.38 -19.75
CA ARG A 93 -12.53 -16.78 -19.99
C ARG A 93 -11.56 -17.90 -20.38
N GLU A 94 -11.01 -17.81 -21.58
CA GLU A 94 -9.90 -18.67 -22.02
C GLU A 94 -8.61 -17.84 -22.01
N LYS A 95 -7.89 -17.83 -20.88
CA LYS A 95 -6.67 -17.05 -20.67
C LYS A 95 -6.85 -15.55 -20.99
N ASP A 96 -6.48 -15.14 -22.20
CA ASP A 96 -6.39 -13.76 -22.70
C ASP A 96 -7.62 -13.34 -23.54
N ARG A 97 -8.59 -14.24 -23.73
CA ARG A 97 -9.83 -13.97 -24.46
C ARG A 97 -11.06 -14.40 -23.68
N ILE A 98 -12.18 -13.76 -23.99
CA ILE A 98 -13.50 -14.13 -23.49
C ILE A 98 -14.30 -14.71 -24.65
N VAL A 99 -14.85 -15.90 -24.45
CA VAL A 99 -15.68 -16.57 -25.43
C VAL A 99 -17.13 -16.45 -24.96
N LEU A 100 -17.95 -15.82 -25.78
CA LEU A 100 -19.39 -15.70 -25.58
C LEU A 100 -20.12 -16.57 -26.61
N GLU A 101 -20.87 -17.54 -26.12
CA GLU A 101 -21.86 -18.29 -26.88
C GLU A 101 -23.25 -17.82 -26.48
N SER A 102 -24.01 -17.35 -27.46
CA SER A 102 -25.36 -16.84 -27.23
C SER A 102 -26.25 -17.11 -28.43
N SER A 103 -27.54 -17.19 -28.17
CA SER A 103 -28.60 -17.20 -29.17
C SER A 103 -29.48 -15.98 -28.93
N GLY A 104 -29.81 -15.22 -29.98
CA GLY A 104 -30.62 -14.02 -29.84
C GLY A 104 -30.29 -12.89 -30.82
N ASP A 105 -30.87 -11.72 -30.56
CA ASP A 105 -30.74 -10.52 -31.41
C ASP A 105 -29.31 -9.96 -31.38
N ARG A 106 -28.57 -10.26 -32.44
CA ARG A 106 -27.20 -9.82 -32.67
C ARG A 106 -27.05 -8.29 -32.64
N GLY A 107 -28.03 -7.55 -33.17
CA GLY A 107 -27.96 -6.10 -33.24
C GLY A 107 -28.10 -5.40 -31.89
N LYS A 108 -28.71 -6.06 -30.89
CA LYS A 108 -28.72 -5.55 -29.50
C LYS A 108 -27.37 -5.72 -28.82
N LEU A 109 -26.71 -6.86 -29.04
CA LEU A 109 -25.37 -7.10 -28.52
C LEU A 109 -24.36 -6.13 -29.13
N ASP A 110 -24.34 -5.97 -30.46
CA ASP A 110 -23.34 -5.13 -31.12
C ASP A 110 -23.44 -3.68 -30.64
N ARG A 111 -24.66 -3.19 -30.36
CA ARG A 111 -24.89 -1.89 -29.71
C ARG A 111 -24.33 -1.84 -28.29
N LEU A 112 -24.61 -2.83 -27.45
CA LEU A 112 -24.07 -2.91 -26.09
C LEU A 112 -22.53 -2.90 -26.08
N LEU A 113 -21.92 -3.70 -26.97
CA LEU A 113 -20.46 -3.79 -27.09
C LEU A 113 -19.84 -2.47 -27.58
N ALA A 114 -20.46 -1.82 -28.57
CA ALA A 114 -20.00 -0.52 -29.05
C ALA A 114 -20.17 0.61 -28.02
N GLU A 115 -21.28 0.61 -27.26
CA GLU A 115 -21.59 1.64 -26.25
C GLU A 115 -20.69 1.55 -25.01
N ARG A 116 -20.44 0.34 -24.49
CA ARG A 116 -19.82 0.15 -23.17
C ARG A 116 -18.45 -0.53 -23.20
N TYR A 117 -18.14 -1.26 -24.27
CA TYR A 117 -16.99 -2.16 -24.34
C TYR A 117 -16.10 -1.95 -25.57
N GLY A 118 -16.05 -0.73 -26.11
CA GLY A 118 -15.27 -0.37 -27.30
C GLY A 118 -13.74 -0.57 -27.20
N MET A 119 -13.25 -0.94 -26.02
CA MET A 119 -11.86 -1.32 -25.76
C MET A 119 -11.53 -2.79 -26.10
N MET A 120 -12.55 -3.60 -26.42
CA MET A 120 -12.40 -4.99 -26.82
C MET A 120 -12.48 -5.11 -28.35
N ARG A 121 -11.61 -5.96 -28.91
CA ARG A 121 -11.73 -6.43 -30.29
C ARG A 121 -12.63 -7.66 -30.31
N VAL A 122 -13.66 -7.60 -31.15
CA VAL A 122 -14.64 -8.67 -31.28
C VAL A 122 -14.40 -9.41 -32.59
N ARG A 123 -14.24 -10.73 -32.52
CA ARG A 123 -14.10 -11.63 -33.67
C ARG A 123 -15.16 -12.71 -33.60
N GLU A 124 -15.82 -12.97 -34.72
CA GLU A 124 -16.76 -14.08 -34.82
C GLU A 124 -16.02 -15.40 -35.01
N LEU A 125 -16.40 -16.42 -34.26
CA LEU A 125 -15.87 -17.77 -34.35
C LEU A 125 -16.86 -18.68 -35.10
N PRO A 126 -16.38 -19.72 -35.80
CA PRO A 126 -17.25 -20.70 -36.44
C PRO A 126 -18.19 -21.34 -35.40
N SER A 127 -19.50 -21.23 -35.64
CA SER A 127 -20.52 -21.86 -34.80
C SER A 127 -20.46 -23.38 -34.97
N SER A 128 -20.27 -24.11 -33.86
CA SER A 128 -20.29 -25.58 -33.83
C SER A 128 -21.71 -26.15 -33.64
N GLN A 129 -22.73 -25.30 -33.46
CA GLN A 129 -24.10 -25.76 -33.20
C GLN A 129 -24.99 -25.60 -34.44
N ALA A 130 -25.67 -26.68 -34.81
CA ALA A 130 -26.68 -26.75 -35.89
C ALA A 130 -27.97 -25.94 -35.60
N GLY A 131 -27.96 -25.03 -34.62
CA GLY A 131 -29.13 -24.33 -34.09
C GLY A 131 -28.87 -22.85 -33.84
N GLY A 132 -28.67 -22.05 -34.90
CA GLY A 132 -28.91 -20.59 -34.94
C GLY A 132 -28.18 -19.68 -33.93
N GLY A 133 -27.25 -20.20 -33.13
CA GLY A 133 -26.44 -19.43 -32.19
C GLY A 133 -25.17 -18.87 -32.82
N TRP A 134 -24.65 -17.79 -32.25
CA TRP A 134 -23.40 -17.16 -32.65
C TRP A 134 -22.37 -17.28 -31.52
N ARG A 135 -21.10 -17.45 -31.91
CA ARG A 135 -19.97 -17.55 -30.99
C ARG A 135 -19.01 -16.39 -31.26
N LEU A 136 -18.71 -15.63 -30.21
CA LEU A 136 -17.79 -14.51 -30.27
C LEU A 136 -16.56 -14.75 -29.42
N GLU A 137 -15.46 -14.24 -29.92
CA GLU A 137 -14.25 -14.01 -29.18
C GLU A 137 -14.09 -12.51 -28.94
N LEU A 138 -13.97 -12.13 -27.67
CA LEU A 138 -13.59 -10.79 -27.25
C LEU A 138 -12.15 -10.83 -26.73
N VAL A 139 -11.29 -10.03 -27.34
CA VAL A 139 -9.86 -9.91 -26.98
C VAL A 139 -9.55 -8.47 -26.62
N LEU A 140 -8.78 -8.25 -25.57
CA LEU A 140 -8.32 -6.91 -25.21
C LEU A 140 -7.34 -6.39 -26.28
N ASP A 141 -7.42 -5.11 -26.63
CA ASP A 141 -6.41 -4.51 -27.52
C ASP A 141 -5.04 -4.46 -26.82
N SER A 142 -3.95 -4.74 -27.55
CA SER A 142 -2.60 -4.81 -26.96
C SER A 142 -2.17 -3.49 -26.32
N LYS A 143 -2.61 -2.35 -26.85
CA LYS A 143 -2.35 -1.03 -26.25
C LYS A 143 -3.07 -0.87 -24.91
N GLN A 144 -4.30 -1.38 -24.81
CA GLN A 144 -5.07 -1.33 -23.56
C GLN A 144 -4.46 -2.26 -22.52
N GLU A 145 -3.98 -3.43 -22.94
CA GLU A 145 -3.29 -4.39 -22.08
C GLU A 145 -2.02 -3.79 -21.45
N GLU A 146 -1.17 -3.15 -22.27
CA GLU A 146 0.02 -2.45 -21.78
C GLU A 146 -0.34 -1.30 -20.83
N GLN A 147 -1.41 -0.55 -21.12
CA GLN A 147 -1.88 0.51 -20.24
C GLN A 147 -2.37 -0.03 -18.89
N ILE A 148 -3.07 -1.17 -18.87
CA ILE A 148 -3.51 -1.81 -17.62
C ILE A 148 -2.31 -2.27 -16.81
N ARG A 149 -1.31 -2.89 -17.43
CA ARG A 149 -0.07 -3.30 -16.75
C ARG A 149 0.63 -2.09 -16.12
N LYS A 150 0.82 -1.02 -16.90
CA LYS A 150 1.45 0.21 -16.42
C LYS A 150 0.68 0.84 -15.26
N ASN A 151 -0.64 0.96 -15.39
CA ASN A 151 -1.49 1.47 -14.33
C ASN A 151 -1.41 0.62 -13.06
N ALA A 152 -1.29 -0.70 -13.19
CA ALA A 152 -1.14 -1.59 -12.04
C ALA A 152 0.19 -1.36 -11.30
N VAL A 153 1.28 -1.13 -12.03
CA VAL A 153 2.59 -0.80 -11.44
C VAL A 153 2.56 0.57 -10.76
N ASP A 154 2.05 1.60 -11.45
CA ASP A 154 1.94 2.96 -10.92
C ASP A 154 1.06 3.02 -9.66
N GLN A 155 -0.08 2.31 -9.68
CA GLN A 155 -0.98 2.21 -8.54
C GLN A 155 -0.35 1.41 -7.39
N ALA A 156 0.37 0.32 -7.68
CA ALA A 156 1.08 -0.43 -6.65
C ALA A 156 2.15 0.42 -5.95
N LEU A 157 2.90 1.23 -6.72
CA LEU A 157 3.89 2.17 -6.18
C LEU A 157 3.23 3.16 -5.20
N GLU A 158 2.10 3.73 -5.58
CA GLU A 158 1.38 4.70 -4.74
C GLU A 158 0.76 4.04 -3.50
N THR A 159 0.17 2.85 -3.63
CA THR A 159 -0.35 2.09 -2.49
C THR A 159 0.77 1.74 -1.50
N ILE A 160 1.93 1.31 -1.99
CA ILE A 160 3.09 0.99 -1.15
C ILE A 160 3.61 2.23 -0.42
N ARG A 161 3.71 3.37 -1.11
CA ARG A 161 4.09 4.66 -0.49
C ARG A 161 3.15 5.02 0.66
N ASN A 162 1.85 5.02 0.41
CA ASN A 162 0.85 5.33 1.44
C ASN A 162 0.90 4.39 2.65
N ARG A 163 1.19 3.10 2.44
CA ARG A 163 1.36 2.11 3.52
C ARG A 163 2.59 2.38 4.37
N VAL A 164 3.72 2.68 3.72
CA VAL A 164 4.98 2.99 4.41
C VAL A 164 4.85 4.28 5.23
N ASP A 165 4.22 5.31 4.66
CA ASP A 165 3.98 6.58 5.36
C ASP A 165 3.16 6.38 6.63
N GLN A 166 2.12 5.54 6.56
CA GLN A 166 1.27 5.21 7.71
C GLN A 166 1.94 4.27 8.72
N PHE A 167 2.92 3.47 8.30
CA PHE A 167 3.72 2.67 9.20
C PHE A 167 4.58 3.55 10.12
N GLY A 168 4.90 4.78 9.68
CA GLY A 168 5.65 5.77 10.46
C GLY A 168 7.16 5.60 10.33
N VAL A 169 7.63 5.09 9.19
CA VAL A 169 9.07 5.10 8.86
C VAL A 169 9.47 6.51 8.46
N SER A 170 10.58 7.00 9.02
CA SER A 170 11.13 8.30 8.62
C SER A 170 11.93 8.11 7.33
N GLU A 171 11.63 8.92 6.32
CA GLU A 171 12.42 9.07 5.09
C GLU A 171 12.59 7.78 4.25
N PRO A 172 11.47 7.12 3.87
CA PRO A 172 11.55 5.96 3.00
C PRO A 172 11.97 6.36 1.58
N GLU A 173 12.84 5.56 0.95
CA GLU A 173 13.11 5.67 -0.49
C GLU A 173 12.27 4.62 -1.21
N ILE A 174 11.32 5.07 -2.03
CA ILE A 174 10.42 4.19 -2.79
C ILE A 174 10.42 4.64 -4.25
N THR A 175 11.07 3.85 -5.10
CA THR A 175 11.30 4.18 -6.50
C THR A 175 11.01 3.01 -7.42
N LEU A 176 10.65 3.31 -8.67
CA LEU A 176 10.50 2.29 -9.70
C LEU A 176 11.89 1.88 -10.21
N GLN A 177 12.15 0.57 -10.27
CA GLN A 177 13.35 -0.02 -10.80
C GLN A 177 13.00 -0.86 -12.04
N GLY A 178 13.36 -0.39 -13.24
CA GLY A 178 12.99 -1.07 -14.48
C GLY A 178 11.52 -0.81 -14.86
N THR A 179 10.78 -1.84 -15.27
CA THR A 179 9.41 -1.73 -15.81
C THR A 179 8.32 -2.13 -14.82
N ASP A 180 8.61 -3.04 -13.90
CA ASP A 180 7.63 -3.72 -13.03
C ASP A 180 8.15 -3.95 -11.60
N ARG A 181 9.35 -3.45 -11.26
CA ARG A 181 9.93 -3.61 -9.93
C ARG A 181 9.92 -2.32 -9.15
N ILE A 182 9.71 -2.44 -7.85
CA ILE A 182 9.67 -1.33 -6.91
C ILE A 182 10.79 -1.56 -5.89
N LEU A 183 11.75 -0.64 -5.88
CA LEU A 183 12.82 -0.58 -4.90
C LEU A 183 12.30 0.19 -3.67
N ILE A 184 12.46 -0.42 -2.50
CA ILE A 184 12.01 0.11 -1.22
C ILE A 184 13.17 0.06 -0.24
N GLN A 185 13.52 1.20 0.34
CA GLN A 185 14.48 1.30 1.43
C GLN A 185 13.82 1.95 2.63
N LEU A 186 13.86 1.25 3.76
CA LEU A 186 13.29 1.69 5.03
C LEU A 186 14.41 1.79 6.08
N PRO A 187 15.09 2.94 6.19
CA PRO A 187 16.10 3.17 7.22
C PRO A 187 15.48 3.10 8.63
N GLY A 188 16.23 2.57 9.59
CA GLY A 188 15.82 2.56 11.00
C GLY A 188 14.58 1.71 11.33
N ILE A 189 14.12 0.86 10.40
CA ILE A 189 12.97 -0.02 10.63
C ILE A 189 13.30 -1.04 11.74
N LYS A 190 12.41 -1.15 12.74
CA LYS A 190 12.60 -2.07 13.88
C LYS A 190 12.17 -3.50 13.57
N ASP A 191 11.07 -3.66 12.82
CA ASP A 191 10.53 -4.95 12.44
C ASP A 191 10.37 -5.03 10.91
N PRO A 192 11.41 -5.54 10.21
CA PRO A 192 11.36 -5.72 8.77
C PRO A 192 10.25 -6.68 8.33
N GLN A 193 9.96 -7.73 9.10
CA GLN A 193 9.02 -8.77 8.68
C GLN A 193 7.58 -8.25 8.71
N ARG A 194 7.22 -7.50 9.75
CA ARG A 194 5.91 -6.84 9.81
C ARG A 194 5.74 -5.83 8.68
N ALA A 195 6.78 -5.05 8.37
CA ALA A 195 6.76 -4.12 7.25
C ALA A 195 6.54 -4.84 5.90
N ILE A 196 7.25 -5.95 5.66
CA ILE A 196 7.08 -6.78 4.45
C ILE A 196 5.63 -7.27 4.34
N ASN A 197 5.08 -7.82 5.43
CA ASN A 197 3.72 -8.35 5.43
C ASN A 197 2.70 -7.25 5.10
N LEU A 198 2.86 -6.07 5.69
CA LEU A 198 1.96 -4.93 5.48
C LEU A 198 2.07 -4.34 4.06
N ILE A 199 3.28 -4.22 3.53
CA ILE A 199 3.53 -3.66 2.20
C ILE A 199 3.05 -4.63 1.11
N GLY A 200 3.29 -5.93 1.29
CA GLY A 200 2.99 -6.95 0.28
C GLY A 200 1.54 -7.45 0.26
N GLN A 201 0.72 -7.13 1.26
CA GLN A 201 -0.66 -7.63 1.35
C GLN A 201 -1.57 -7.03 0.28
N THR A 202 -2.38 -7.82 -0.42
CA THR A 202 -3.31 -7.26 -1.44
C THR A 202 -4.40 -6.41 -0.79
N ALA A 203 -5.02 -6.90 0.29
CA ALA A 203 -6.07 -6.20 1.04
C ALA A 203 -7.29 -5.80 0.19
N LEU A 204 -7.73 -6.70 -0.71
CA LEU A 204 -8.95 -6.48 -1.49
C LEU A 204 -10.18 -6.61 -0.59
N LEU A 205 -10.76 -5.47 -0.20
CA LEU A 205 -11.99 -5.40 0.58
C LEU A 205 -13.21 -5.48 -0.34
N GLU A 206 -14.12 -6.41 -0.05
CA GLU A 206 -15.38 -6.58 -0.76
C GLU A 206 -16.55 -6.73 0.21
N PHE A 207 -17.72 -6.22 -0.20
CA PHE A 207 -18.98 -6.41 0.47
C PHE A 207 -19.89 -7.27 -0.43
N LYS A 208 -20.31 -8.44 0.06
CA LYS A 208 -21.19 -9.37 -0.67
C LYS A 208 -22.39 -9.74 0.17
N LEU A 209 -23.55 -9.90 -0.46
CA LEU A 209 -24.74 -10.41 0.23
C LEU A 209 -24.63 -11.91 0.43
N LEU A 210 -25.13 -12.39 1.57
CA LEU A 210 -25.29 -13.83 1.79
C LEU A 210 -26.49 -14.34 0.97
N ASP A 211 -26.37 -15.55 0.42
CA ASP A 211 -27.54 -16.28 -0.02
C ASP A 211 -28.10 -17.08 1.16
N GLU A 212 -29.32 -16.72 1.56
CA GLU A 212 -30.07 -17.40 2.63
C GLU A 212 -31.17 -18.32 2.06
N GLU A 213 -31.44 -18.25 0.75
CA GLU A 213 -32.42 -19.09 0.06
C GLU A 213 -31.79 -20.41 -0.43
N GLY A 214 -30.51 -20.36 -0.82
CA GLY A 214 -29.74 -21.53 -1.24
C GLY A 214 -29.39 -22.49 -0.09
N ASP A 215 -29.33 -23.79 -0.41
CA ASP A 215 -28.89 -24.82 0.54
C ASP A 215 -27.35 -24.90 0.59
N LEU A 216 -26.79 -24.45 1.72
CA LEU A 216 -25.34 -24.48 1.96
C LEU A 216 -24.77 -25.91 1.97
N ASP A 217 -25.51 -26.90 2.45
CA ASP A 217 -25.05 -28.28 2.52
C ASP A 217 -25.01 -28.93 1.13
N GLU A 218 -25.94 -28.58 0.24
CA GLU A 218 -25.86 -28.99 -1.17
C GLU A 218 -24.74 -28.26 -1.92
N ALA A 219 -24.56 -26.96 -1.68
CA ALA A 219 -23.49 -26.19 -2.26
C ALA A 219 -22.11 -26.75 -1.88
N LEU A 220 -21.93 -27.17 -0.61
CA LEU A 220 -20.70 -27.82 -0.13
C LEU A 220 -20.45 -29.19 -0.76
N LYS A 221 -21.47 -29.85 -1.30
CA LYS A 221 -21.34 -31.11 -2.08
C LYS A 221 -21.00 -30.86 -3.55
N GLY A 222 -20.92 -29.61 -3.99
CA GLY A 222 -20.53 -29.21 -5.35
C GLY A 222 -21.66 -28.60 -6.18
N ASN A 223 -22.90 -28.55 -5.67
CA ASN A 223 -24.05 -27.98 -6.37
C ASN A 223 -24.27 -26.52 -5.97
N VAL A 224 -23.31 -25.64 -6.28
CA VAL A 224 -23.43 -24.22 -5.97
C VAL A 224 -24.47 -23.58 -6.90
N PRO A 225 -25.48 -22.86 -6.38
CA PRO A 225 -26.46 -22.18 -7.22
C PRO A 225 -25.80 -21.21 -8.21
N PRO A 226 -26.34 -21.04 -9.43
CA PRO A 226 -25.76 -20.13 -10.42
C PRO A 226 -25.70 -18.68 -9.91
N GLY A 227 -24.51 -18.08 -9.92
CA GLY A 227 -24.27 -16.73 -9.43
C GLY A 227 -23.93 -16.64 -7.93
N ASP A 228 -23.64 -17.78 -7.29
CA ASP A 228 -23.17 -17.85 -5.91
C ASP A 228 -21.74 -18.39 -5.81
N ILE A 229 -21.09 -18.11 -4.68
CA ILE A 229 -19.75 -18.56 -4.34
C ILE A 229 -19.68 -18.95 -2.87
N ILE A 230 -18.89 -19.98 -2.56
CA ILE A 230 -18.59 -20.35 -1.18
C ILE A 230 -17.28 -19.70 -0.77
N LEU A 231 -17.33 -18.85 0.27
CA LEU A 231 -16.14 -18.35 0.94
C LEU A 231 -16.12 -18.82 2.39
N TYR A 232 -14.94 -18.77 3.00
CA TYR A 232 -14.73 -19.26 4.36
C TYR A 232 -14.32 -18.13 5.29
N GLN A 233 -14.85 -18.14 6.51
CA GLN A 233 -14.29 -17.41 7.64
C GLN A 233 -13.30 -18.31 8.36
N ARG A 234 -12.08 -17.81 8.52
CA ARG A 234 -11.04 -18.46 9.33
C ARG A 234 -11.11 -17.94 10.76
N SER A 235 -11.40 -18.82 11.70
CA SER A 235 -11.32 -18.54 13.14
C SER A 235 -10.17 -19.36 13.73
N VAL A 236 -9.19 -18.68 14.31
CA VAL A 236 -8.09 -19.32 15.03
C VAL A 236 -8.46 -19.38 16.51
N ASP A 237 -8.40 -20.58 17.10
CA ASP A 237 -8.56 -20.74 18.54
C ASP A 237 -7.31 -20.19 19.25
N PRO A 238 -7.41 -19.19 20.14
CA PRO A 238 -6.26 -18.58 20.80
C PRO A 238 -5.48 -19.52 21.72
N LYS A 239 -6.10 -20.61 22.19
CA LYS A 239 -5.49 -21.55 23.14
C LYS A 239 -4.85 -22.74 22.47
N THR A 240 -5.45 -23.23 21.40
CA THR A 240 -5.01 -24.47 20.72
C THR A 240 -4.34 -24.20 19.37
N GLY A 241 -4.47 -22.99 18.82
CA GLY A 241 -4.02 -22.66 17.47
C GLY A 241 -4.84 -23.36 16.37
N ALA A 242 -5.89 -24.10 16.73
CA ALA A 242 -6.72 -24.83 15.78
C ALA A 242 -7.47 -23.83 14.87
N VAL A 243 -7.39 -24.04 13.57
CA VAL A 243 -8.06 -23.20 12.57
C VAL A 243 -9.40 -23.85 12.22
N LYS A 244 -10.50 -23.22 12.65
CA LYS A 244 -11.85 -23.58 12.21
C LYS A 244 -12.21 -22.76 10.97
N LYS A 245 -12.66 -23.44 9.91
CA LYS A 245 -13.21 -22.81 8.71
C LYS A 245 -14.73 -22.89 8.76
N ILE A 246 -15.39 -21.74 8.70
CA ILE A 246 -16.86 -21.64 8.66
C ILE A 246 -17.26 -21.23 7.24
N PRO A 247 -18.00 -22.08 6.50
CA PRO A 247 -18.43 -21.75 5.14
C PRO A 247 -19.59 -20.76 5.14
N TYR A 248 -19.61 -19.90 4.12
CA TYR A 248 -20.67 -18.94 3.83
C TYR A 248 -21.03 -19.05 2.34
N LEU A 249 -22.31 -19.20 2.04
CA LEU A 249 -22.83 -19.12 0.68
C LEU A 249 -23.14 -17.65 0.36
N LEU A 250 -22.40 -17.05 -0.56
CA LEU A 250 -22.48 -15.63 -0.89
C LEU A 250 -22.91 -15.46 -2.34
N LYS A 251 -23.62 -14.37 -2.63
CA LYS A 251 -23.78 -13.91 -4.01
C LYS A 251 -22.41 -13.56 -4.59
N GLU A 252 -22.12 -14.06 -5.79
CA GLU A 252 -20.83 -13.85 -6.47
C GLU A 252 -20.58 -12.36 -6.73
N ARG A 253 -21.66 -11.61 -6.99
CA ARG A 253 -21.66 -10.16 -7.20
C ARG A 253 -21.17 -9.39 -5.98
N THR A 254 -20.15 -8.58 -6.21
CA THR A 254 -19.67 -7.58 -5.24
C THR A 254 -20.59 -6.36 -5.24
N MET A 255 -21.15 -6.03 -4.08
CA MET A 255 -22.05 -4.89 -3.91
C MET A 255 -21.26 -3.58 -3.77
N MET A 256 -20.09 -3.65 -3.13
CA MET A 256 -19.20 -2.51 -2.88
C MET A 256 -17.78 -3.03 -2.62
N THR A 257 -16.77 -2.23 -2.96
CA THR A 257 -15.34 -2.53 -2.71
C THR A 257 -14.74 -1.51 -1.74
N GLY A 258 -13.49 -1.75 -1.30
CA GLY A 258 -12.73 -0.79 -0.50
C GLY A 258 -12.32 0.50 -1.22
N GLU A 259 -12.54 0.64 -2.52
CA GLU A 259 -12.17 1.83 -3.29
C GLU A 259 -12.93 3.09 -2.85
N VAL A 260 -14.12 2.93 -2.27
CA VAL A 260 -14.96 4.04 -1.78
C VAL A 260 -14.72 4.36 -0.29
N LEU A 261 -13.65 3.81 0.29
CA LEU A 261 -13.24 4.15 1.66
C LEU A 261 -12.50 5.48 1.67
N LYS A 262 -12.91 6.34 2.60
CA LYS A 262 -12.24 7.59 2.94
C LYS A 262 -11.24 7.39 4.07
N ASP A 263 -11.59 6.59 5.07
CA ASP A 263 -10.72 6.32 6.22
C ASP A 263 -11.03 4.97 6.88
N ALA A 264 -10.03 4.43 7.59
CA ALA A 264 -10.14 3.27 8.45
C ALA A 264 -9.34 3.51 9.73
N ARG A 265 -9.94 3.33 10.91
CA ARG A 265 -9.28 3.59 12.20
C ARG A 265 -9.59 2.50 13.21
N VAL A 266 -8.60 2.18 14.04
CA VAL A 266 -8.80 1.29 15.18
C VAL A 266 -9.54 2.04 16.27
N GLN A 267 -10.61 1.43 16.78
CA GLN A 267 -11.31 1.86 17.99
C GLN A 267 -11.42 0.68 18.95
N ILE A 268 -11.63 0.97 20.23
CA ILE A 268 -11.82 -0.05 21.25
C ILE A 268 -13.29 0.01 21.66
N ASP A 269 -13.95 -1.14 21.59
CA ASP A 269 -15.31 -1.25 22.08
C ASP A 269 -15.35 -1.06 23.60
N THR A 270 -16.20 -0.16 24.09
CA THR A 270 -16.27 0.19 25.51
C THR A 270 -16.89 -0.90 26.37
N GLN A 271 -17.62 -1.86 25.78
CA GLN A 271 -18.33 -2.89 26.51
C GLN A 271 -17.46 -4.12 26.76
N PHE A 272 -16.74 -4.59 25.74
CA PHE A 272 -15.92 -5.80 25.81
C PHE A 272 -14.41 -5.52 25.80
N ASN A 273 -14.00 -4.26 25.66
CA ASN A 273 -12.60 -3.85 25.53
C ASN A 273 -11.88 -4.57 24.37
N GLU A 274 -12.63 -4.86 23.30
CA GLU A 274 -12.11 -5.52 22.10
C GLU A 274 -11.83 -4.48 21.00
N PRO A 275 -10.68 -4.54 20.32
CA PRO A 275 -10.37 -3.64 19.22
C PRO A 275 -11.18 -4.01 17.97
N TYR A 276 -11.69 -2.99 17.28
CA TYR A 276 -12.36 -3.13 15.99
C TYR A 276 -11.87 -2.06 15.01
N VAL A 277 -12.06 -2.29 13.71
CA VAL A 277 -11.71 -1.33 12.67
C VAL A 277 -12.96 -0.59 12.22
N ALA A 278 -13.07 0.69 12.58
CA ALA A 278 -14.11 1.60 12.10
C ALA A 278 -13.78 2.05 10.68
N LEU A 279 -14.76 2.00 9.79
CA LEU A 279 -14.68 2.41 8.40
C LEU A 279 -15.52 3.66 8.17
N GLU A 280 -14.95 4.62 7.43
CA GLU A 280 -15.65 5.80 6.92
C GLU A 280 -15.58 5.78 5.40
N PHE A 281 -16.74 5.84 4.75
CA PHE A 281 -16.84 5.94 3.29
C PHE A 281 -16.77 7.40 2.82
N ASP A 282 -16.37 7.60 1.58
CA ASP A 282 -16.49 8.92 0.92
C ASP A 282 -17.96 9.25 0.59
N ASP A 283 -18.23 10.42 0.04
CA ASP A 283 -19.60 10.86 -0.27
C ASP A 283 -20.33 9.95 -1.28
N ILE A 284 -19.58 9.27 -2.17
CA ILE A 284 -20.13 8.34 -3.17
C ILE A 284 -20.44 7.00 -2.49
N GLY A 285 -19.48 6.47 -1.73
CA GLY A 285 -19.59 5.24 -0.96
C GLY A 285 -20.68 5.32 0.11
N ALA A 286 -20.84 6.46 0.78
CA ALA A 286 -21.88 6.65 1.78
C ALA A 286 -23.28 6.49 1.17
N LYS A 287 -23.53 7.09 -0.01
CA LYS A 287 -24.80 6.95 -0.73
C LYS A 287 -25.02 5.54 -1.25
N LEU A 288 -23.97 4.92 -1.80
CA LEU A 288 -24.03 3.54 -2.28
C LEU A 288 -24.34 2.58 -1.12
N PHE A 289 -23.69 2.74 0.02
CA PHE A 289 -23.90 1.94 1.22
C PHE A 289 -25.31 2.13 1.79
N GLU A 290 -25.84 3.35 1.80
CA GLU A 290 -27.23 3.63 2.20
C GLU A 290 -28.25 2.93 1.28
N GLN A 291 -28.01 2.93 -0.03
CA GLN A 291 -28.85 2.24 -1.01
C GLN A 291 -28.81 0.72 -0.81
N ILE A 292 -27.61 0.15 -0.65
CA ILE A 292 -27.40 -1.29 -0.43
C ILE A 292 -28.10 -1.73 0.85
N THR A 293 -27.84 -1.05 1.98
CA THR A 293 -28.44 -1.41 3.28
C THR A 293 -29.95 -1.20 3.27
N GLY A 294 -30.45 -0.13 2.66
CA GLY A 294 -31.88 0.15 2.54
C GLY A 294 -32.66 -0.87 1.71
N ALA A 295 -32.05 -1.45 0.68
CA ALA A 295 -32.69 -2.49 -0.15
C ALA A 295 -32.59 -3.91 0.45
N ASN A 296 -31.72 -4.11 1.44
CA ASN A 296 -31.37 -5.43 1.97
C ASN A 296 -31.54 -5.54 3.49
N VAL A 297 -32.51 -4.82 4.05
CA VAL A 297 -32.86 -4.90 5.48
C VAL A 297 -33.21 -6.35 5.87
N LYS A 298 -32.73 -6.78 7.04
CA LYS A 298 -32.77 -8.16 7.58
C LYS A 298 -31.91 -9.20 6.85
N LYS A 299 -31.23 -8.84 5.76
CA LYS A 299 -30.26 -9.74 5.09
C LYS A 299 -28.87 -9.57 5.69
N ARG A 300 -28.01 -10.57 5.49
CA ARG A 300 -26.61 -10.53 5.91
C ARG A 300 -25.71 -9.94 4.83
N LEU A 301 -24.86 -8.99 5.25
CA LEU A 301 -23.85 -8.37 4.39
C LEU A 301 -22.47 -8.81 4.88
N ALA A 302 -21.82 -9.66 4.12
CA ALA A 302 -20.48 -10.14 4.43
C ALA A 302 -19.43 -9.09 4.07
N ILE A 303 -18.44 -8.96 4.94
CA ILE A 303 -17.22 -8.18 4.75
C ILE A 303 -16.09 -9.17 4.50
N ILE A 304 -15.51 -9.12 3.31
CA ILE A 304 -14.51 -10.04 2.82
C ILE A 304 -13.21 -9.28 2.56
N LEU A 305 -12.09 -9.87 2.97
CA LEU A 305 -10.76 -9.38 2.62
C LEU A 305 -9.96 -10.54 2.03
N ASP A 306 -9.46 -10.39 0.81
CA ASP A 306 -8.65 -11.40 0.12
C ASP A 306 -9.31 -12.80 0.10
N ASN A 307 -10.60 -12.85 -0.24
CA ASN A 307 -11.46 -14.06 -0.24
C ASN A 307 -11.69 -14.73 1.14
N ASN A 308 -11.26 -14.11 2.24
CA ASN A 308 -11.58 -14.55 3.59
C ASN A 308 -12.71 -13.71 4.17
N VAL A 309 -13.77 -14.37 4.66
CA VAL A 309 -14.88 -13.68 5.33
C VAL A 309 -14.43 -13.27 6.73
N TYR A 310 -14.45 -11.97 7.03
CA TYR A 310 -14.11 -11.47 8.36
C TYR A 310 -15.34 -11.42 9.25
N SER A 311 -16.45 -10.88 8.73
CA SER A 311 -17.73 -10.82 9.42
C SER A 311 -18.89 -10.87 8.43
N ALA A 312 -20.06 -11.31 8.88
CA ALA A 312 -21.29 -11.30 8.10
C ALA A 312 -22.47 -10.86 8.98
N PRO A 313 -22.48 -9.59 9.43
CA PRO A 313 -23.55 -9.03 10.25
C PRO A 313 -24.89 -8.95 9.48
N VAL A 314 -25.98 -8.95 10.25
CA VAL A 314 -27.33 -8.71 9.73
C VAL A 314 -27.54 -7.20 9.62
N ILE A 315 -28.05 -6.74 8.47
CA ILE A 315 -28.47 -5.35 8.29
C ILE A 315 -29.78 -5.14 9.07
N GLN A 316 -29.73 -4.40 10.17
CA GLN A 316 -30.92 -4.18 11.01
C GLN A 316 -31.84 -3.11 10.43
N GLU A 317 -31.26 -2.03 9.92
CA GLU A 317 -31.96 -0.89 9.34
C GLU A 317 -31.12 -0.26 8.21
N ARG A 318 -31.71 0.69 7.49
CA ARG A 318 -30.97 1.51 6.51
C ARG A 318 -29.92 2.34 7.25
N ILE A 319 -28.66 2.20 6.85
CA ILE A 319 -27.55 2.94 7.47
C ILE A 319 -27.26 4.17 6.63
N ALA A 320 -27.66 5.34 7.12
CA ALA A 320 -27.28 6.62 6.56
C ALA A 320 -25.96 7.12 7.17
N GLY A 321 -25.18 7.90 6.41
CA GLY A 321 -23.96 8.55 6.90
C GLY A 321 -22.64 7.79 6.69
N GLY A 322 -22.67 6.66 5.96
CA GLY A 322 -21.46 6.06 5.40
C GLY A 322 -20.45 5.53 6.42
N ARG A 323 -20.90 4.93 7.53
CA ARG A 323 -20.02 4.30 8.53
C ARG A 323 -20.28 2.81 8.61
N ALA A 324 -19.21 2.05 8.78
CA ALA A 324 -19.27 0.62 9.05
C ALA A 324 -18.20 0.22 10.06
N GLN A 325 -18.27 -0.99 10.59
CA GLN A 325 -17.23 -1.54 11.46
C GLN A 325 -16.91 -2.97 11.07
N ILE A 326 -15.62 -3.31 11.08
CA ILE A 326 -15.14 -4.68 10.98
C ILE A 326 -14.82 -5.14 12.40
N THR A 327 -15.65 -6.03 12.91
CA THR A 327 -15.42 -6.71 14.18
C THR A 327 -14.70 -8.04 13.96
N GLY A 328 -13.88 -8.44 14.92
CA GLY A 328 -13.17 -9.69 14.91
C GLY A 328 -12.36 -9.83 16.20
N ARG A 329 -11.86 -11.04 16.47
CA ARG A 329 -10.95 -11.28 17.59
C ARG A 329 -9.54 -10.81 17.22
N PHE A 330 -9.38 -9.50 17.00
CA PHE A 330 -8.10 -8.90 16.63
C PHE A 330 -7.27 -8.63 17.87
N THR A 331 -5.96 -8.77 17.75
CA THR A 331 -5.03 -8.04 18.61
C THR A 331 -5.01 -6.56 18.21
N MET A 332 -4.57 -5.68 19.12
CA MET A 332 -4.41 -4.25 18.80
C MET A 332 -3.46 -4.03 17.61
N GLU A 333 -2.45 -4.89 17.46
CA GLU A 333 -1.49 -4.84 16.38
C GLU A 333 -2.12 -5.26 15.04
N GLU A 334 -2.84 -6.36 15.01
CA GLU A 334 -3.59 -6.83 13.82
C GLU A 334 -4.63 -5.80 13.36
N ALA A 335 -5.37 -5.19 14.30
CA ALA A 335 -6.34 -4.15 13.98
C ALA A 335 -5.65 -2.92 13.36
N LYS A 336 -4.47 -2.54 13.87
CA LYS A 336 -3.69 -1.42 13.33
C LYS A 336 -3.19 -1.73 11.92
N ASP A 337 -2.65 -2.93 11.70
CA ASP A 337 -2.15 -3.34 10.39
C ASP A 337 -3.29 -3.42 9.36
N LEU A 338 -4.44 -3.98 9.76
CA LEU A 338 -5.65 -3.98 8.95
C LEU A 338 -6.11 -2.57 8.60
N ALA A 339 -6.14 -1.65 9.57
CA ALA A 339 -6.53 -0.26 9.30
C ALA A 339 -5.57 0.43 8.31
N ILE A 340 -4.26 0.15 8.38
CA ILE A 340 -3.28 0.71 7.45
C ILE A 340 -3.53 0.21 6.02
N VAL A 341 -3.66 -1.11 5.84
CA VAL A 341 -3.86 -1.67 4.48
C VAL A 341 -5.20 -1.25 3.88
N LEU A 342 -6.25 -1.09 4.69
CA LEU A 342 -7.54 -0.60 4.23
C LEU A 342 -7.51 0.88 3.84
N ARG A 343 -6.84 1.74 4.63
CA ARG A 343 -6.73 3.18 4.34
C ARG A 343 -5.88 3.44 3.09
N ALA A 344 -4.83 2.66 2.88
CA ALA A 344 -3.98 2.80 1.70
C ALA A 344 -4.57 2.17 0.43
N GLY A 345 -5.63 1.37 0.56
CA GLY A 345 -6.29 0.69 -0.54
C GLY A 345 -5.64 -0.64 -0.95
N ALA A 346 -6.33 -1.33 -1.85
CA ALA A 346 -5.92 -2.65 -2.33
C ALA A 346 -4.78 -2.53 -3.36
N LEU A 347 -3.88 -3.53 -3.39
CA LEU A 347 -2.94 -3.66 -4.50
C LEU A 347 -3.69 -4.17 -5.74
N PRO A 348 -3.45 -3.56 -6.93
CA PRO A 348 -4.10 -3.97 -8.18
C PRO A 348 -3.65 -5.34 -8.69
N ALA A 349 -2.46 -5.77 -8.25
CA ALA A 349 -1.87 -7.08 -8.50
C ALA A 349 -1.03 -7.50 -7.29
N PRO A 350 -0.87 -8.82 -7.04
CA PRO A 350 0.07 -9.31 -6.03
C PRO A 350 1.52 -8.91 -6.39
N VAL A 351 2.35 -8.85 -5.36
CA VAL A 351 3.77 -8.53 -5.47
C VAL A 351 4.63 -9.68 -4.98
N LYS A 352 5.77 -9.89 -5.62
CA LYS A 352 6.77 -10.91 -5.28
C LYS A 352 8.04 -10.27 -4.78
N ILE A 353 8.66 -10.85 -3.75
CA ILE A 353 9.95 -10.40 -3.25
C ILE A 353 11.04 -10.99 -4.14
N ILE A 354 11.77 -10.12 -4.85
CA ILE A 354 12.91 -10.51 -5.70
C ILE A 354 14.21 -10.45 -4.90
N GLU A 355 14.34 -9.42 -4.08
CA GLU A 355 15.51 -9.22 -3.25
C GLU A 355 15.11 -8.67 -1.89
N GLN A 356 15.71 -9.21 -0.83
CA GLN A 356 15.53 -8.75 0.54
C GLN A 356 16.89 -8.74 1.23
N ARG A 357 17.30 -7.58 1.72
CA ARG A 357 18.46 -7.42 2.61
C ARG A 357 18.03 -6.61 3.83
N SER A 358 18.41 -7.06 5.01
CA SER A 358 18.22 -6.29 6.23
C SER A 358 19.53 -6.16 6.97
N VAL A 359 19.80 -4.96 7.47
CA VAL A 359 20.98 -4.65 8.27
C VAL A 359 20.49 -4.25 9.65
N GLY A 360 20.98 -4.94 10.69
CA GLY A 360 20.63 -4.62 12.06
C GLY A 360 21.21 -3.26 12.49
N PRO A 361 20.48 -2.44 13.28
CA PRO A 361 20.97 -1.14 13.75
C PRO A 361 22.31 -1.21 14.52
N SER A 362 22.60 -2.33 15.17
CA SER A 362 23.84 -2.54 15.92
C SER A 362 25.10 -2.56 15.04
N LEU A 363 24.99 -3.07 13.80
CA LEU A 363 26.12 -3.10 12.85
C LEU A 363 26.45 -1.70 12.32
N GLY A 364 25.42 -0.89 12.10
CA GLY A 364 25.57 0.52 11.74
C GLY A 364 26.19 1.33 12.88
N GLN A 365 25.71 1.13 14.11
CA GLN A 365 26.23 1.82 15.29
C GLN A 365 27.72 1.55 15.55
N ASP A 366 28.16 0.28 15.43
CA ASP A 366 29.58 -0.09 15.58
C ASP A 366 30.45 0.56 14.48
N SER A 367 29.93 0.65 13.25
CA SER A 367 30.60 1.34 12.15
C SER A 367 30.73 2.84 12.40
N ILE A 368 29.69 3.48 12.94
CA ILE A 368 29.72 4.91 13.34
C ILE A 368 30.75 5.12 14.44
N GLU A 369 30.75 4.30 15.49
CA GLU A 369 31.68 4.44 16.62
C GLU A 369 33.14 4.29 16.17
N LYS A 370 33.45 3.25 15.39
CA LYS A 370 34.79 3.04 14.82
C LYS A 370 35.19 4.16 13.87
N GLY A 371 34.26 4.67 13.06
CA GLY A 371 34.48 5.80 12.17
C GLY A 371 34.82 7.09 12.93
N LEU A 372 34.09 7.38 14.01
CA LEU A 372 34.33 8.52 14.89
C LEU A 372 35.70 8.43 15.57
N TRP A 373 36.05 7.27 16.13
CA TRP A 373 37.37 7.05 16.74
C TRP A 373 38.50 7.17 15.73
N SER A 374 38.35 6.59 14.53
CA SER A 374 39.36 6.66 13.47
C SER A 374 39.57 8.11 13.02
N THR A 375 38.47 8.85 12.82
CA THR A 375 38.53 10.27 12.43
C THR A 375 39.16 11.13 13.52
N ALA A 376 38.83 10.89 14.80
CA ALA A 376 39.40 11.62 15.93
C ALA A 376 40.91 11.39 16.05
N VAL A 377 41.37 10.14 15.90
CA VAL A 377 42.79 9.80 15.93
C VAL A 377 43.52 10.41 14.73
N SER A 378 42.96 10.31 13.51
CA SER A 378 43.54 10.93 12.31
C SER A 378 43.63 12.45 12.43
N ALA A 379 42.57 13.10 12.91
CA ALA A 379 42.56 14.55 13.12
C ALA A 379 43.62 14.97 14.14
N LEU A 380 43.74 14.26 15.26
CA LEU A 380 44.76 14.53 16.27
C LEU A 380 46.18 14.41 15.68
N LEU A 381 46.45 13.35 14.90
CA LEU A 381 47.75 13.16 14.27
C LEU A 381 48.07 14.28 13.25
N VAL A 382 47.08 14.73 12.47
CA VAL A 382 47.25 15.85 11.53
C VAL A 382 47.56 17.15 12.28
N VAL A 383 46.82 17.48 13.34
CA VAL A 383 47.05 18.67 14.16
C VAL A 383 48.46 18.62 14.77
N LEU A 384 48.86 17.49 15.34
CA LEU A 384 50.20 17.32 15.90
C LEU A 384 51.29 17.49 14.83
N PHE A 385 51.09 16.94 13.64
CA PHE A 385 52.01 17.09 12.51
C PHE A 385 52.12 18.54 12.04
N MET A 386 50.99 19.25 11.90
CA MET A 386 50.95 20.65 11.46
C MET A 386 51.65 21.57 12.46
N ILE A 387 51.40 21.39 13.76
CA ILE A 387 52.07 22.14 14.82
C ILE A 387 53.57 21.82 14.84
N PHE A 388 53.97 20.55 14.69
CA PHE A 388 55.37 20.17 14.70
C PHE A 388 56.14 20.71 13.50
N TYR A 389 55.62 20.57 12.28
CA TYR A 389 56.30 20.93 11.04
C TYR A 389 56.20 22.43 10.72
N TYR A 390 55.00 23.02 10.87
CA TYR A 390 54.72 24.42 10.48
C TYR A 390 54.62 25.39 11.67
N ARG A 391 54.72 24.92 12.91
CA ARG A 391 54.73 25.74 14.14
C ARG A 391 53.51 26.65 14.20
N LEU A 392 53.73 27.96 14.28
CA LEU A 392 52.67 28.97 14.47
C LEU A 392 51.76 29.09 13.24
N ALA A 393 52.31 28.90 12.03
CA ALA A 393 51.51 28.86 10.81
C ALA A 393 50.63 27.60 10.75
N GLY A 394 51.14 26.47 11.28
CA GLY A 394 50.38 25.23 11.44
C GLY A 394 49.17 25.41 12.35
N ALA A 395 49.35 26.03 13.51
CA ALA A 395 48.24 26.30 14.43
C ALA A 395 47.13 27.17 13.82
N VAL A 396 47.48 28.16 12.98
CA VAL A 396 46.49 28.97 12.26
C VAL A 396 45.74 28.13 11.21
N ALA A 397 46.43 27.22 10.52
CA ALA A 397 45.81 26.30 9.57
C ALA A 397 44.86 25.30 10.27
N ASP A 398 45.22 24.80 11.45
CA ASP A 398 44.36 23.90 12.23
C ASP A 398 43.06 24.59 12.67
N ILE A 399 43.13 25.87 13.07
CA ILE A 399 41.92 26.67 13.34
C ILE A 399 41.04 26.76 12.10
N ALA A 400 41.62 27.02 10.93
CA ALA A 400 40.87 27.06 9.68
C ALA A 400 40.26 25.70 9.32
N LEU A 401 40.98 24.60 9.58
CA LEU A 401 40.49 23.23 9.36
C LEU A 401 39.28 22.91 10.25
N VAL A 402 39.36 23.20 11.55
CA VAL A 402 38.24 22.98 12.49
C VAL A 402 37.02 23.79 12.06
N LEU A 403 37.21 25.06 11.70
CA LEU A 403 36.15 25.90 11.17
C LEU A 403 35.52 25.29 9.91
N ASN A 404 36.35 24.79 8.98
CA ASN A 404 35.86 24.14 7.76
C ASN A 404 35.02 22.89 8.07
N VAL A 405 35.46 22.05 9.02
CA VAL A 405 34.71 20.85 9.44
C VAL A 405 33.35 21.22 10.02
N ILE A 406 33.30 22.20 10.92
CA ILE A 406 32.04 22.69 11.51
C ILE A 406 31.08 23.19 10.41
N LEU A 407 31.58 23.99 9.47
CA LEU A 407 30.76 24.52 8.38
C LEU A 407 30.28 23.41 7.42
N THR A 408 31.11 22.42 7.14
CA THR A 408 30.75 21.28 6.29
C THR A 408 29.65 20.44 6.93
N LEU A 409 29.80 20.10 8.21
CA LEU A 409 28.77 19.34 8.94
C LEU A 409 27.46 20.13 9.05
N ALA A 410 27.53 21.45 9.31
CA ALA A 410 26.34 22.29 9.39
C ALA A 410 25.62 22.38 8.03
N ALA A 411 26.37 22.39 6.92
CA ALA A 411 25.79 22.34 5.59
C ALA A 411 25.07 21.01 5.33
N LEU A 412 25.67 19.86 5.72
CA LEU A 412 25.00 18.55 5.62
C LEU A 412 23.68 18.52 6.39
N ALA A 413 23.69 18.99 7.64
CA ALA A 413 22.49 19.09 8.46
C ALA A 413 21.43 20.02 7.85
N LEU A 414 21.84 21.14 7.24
CA LEU A 414 20.93 22.10 6.60
C LEU A 414 20.28 21.55 5.32
N PHE A 415 21.00 20.71 4.57
CA PHE A 415 20.54 20.17 3.29
C PHE A 415 19.89 18.80 3.38
N ARG A 416 19.71 18.23 4.59
CA ARG A 416 19.14 16.87 4.76
C ARG A 416 19.93 15.80 4.00
N ALA A 417 21.25 15.95 3.98
CA ALA A 417 22.16 15.13 3.17
C ALA A 417 23.01 14.18 4.02
#